data_AF-A0A925L3Q3-F1
#
_entry.id   AF-A0A925L3Q3-F1
#
_cell.length_a   1.000
_cell.length_b   1.000
_cell.length_c   1.000
_cell.angle_alpha   90.00
_cell.angle_beta   90.00
_cell.angle_gamma   90.00
#
_symmetry.space_group_name_H-M   'P 1'
#
loop_
_entity.id
_entity.type
_entity.pdbx_description
1 polymer ?
#
loop_
_entity_poly.entity_id
_entity_poly.type
_entity_poly.pdbx_seq_one_letter_code
_entity_poly.pdbx_strand_id
1 'polypeptide(L)' 'ADVALKERRRLVLMVRETPLHTGHLRTMLNLSEMGAVVAPPVPAFYARPDSLDSMIDHTVGRMLDLFGLDTGLVKRWGE' A
#
# COMPACT_ATOMS: atom_id res chain seq x y z
N ALA A 1 12.75 5.03 8.88
CA ALA A 1 12.65 3.80 8.05
C ALA A 1 13.79 2.83 8.37
N ASP A 2 15.05 3.27 8.38
CA ASP A 2 16.23 2.42 8.60
C ASP A 2 16.15 1.54 9.87
N VAL A 3 15.76 2.12 11.02
CA VAL A 3 15.55 1.34 12.25
C VAL A 3 14.48 0.26 12.09
N ALA A 4 13.42 0.52 11.33
CA ALA A 4 12.40 -0.51 11.10
C ALA A 4 12.98 -1.69 10.32
N LEU A 5 13.80 -1.42 9.30
CA LEU A 5 14.47 -2.46 8.52
C LEU A 5 15.46 -3.26 9.37
N LYS A 6 16.35 -2.59 10.12
CA LYS A 6 17.37 -3.28 10.94
C LYS A 6 16.75 -4.11 12.08
N GLU A 7 15.65 -3.63 12.66
CA GLU A 7 14.91 -4.32 13.73
C GLU A 7 13.84 -5.29 13.19
N ARG A 8 13.80 -5.51 11.86
CA ARG A 8 12.80 -6.36 11.18
C ARG A 8 11.35 -6.03 11.56
N ARG A 9 11.06 -4.75 11.79
CA ARG A 9 9.71 -4.23 11.99
C ARG A 9 9.05 -4.00 10.64
N ARG A 10 7.73 -4.12 10.60
CA ARG A 10 6.95 -3.89 9.38
C ARG A 10 7.12 -2.44 8.90
N LEU A 11 7.56 -2.30 7.65
CA LEU A 11 7.66 -1.02 6.94
C LEU A 11 6.81 -1.13 5.67
N VAL A 12 5.84 -0.24 5.52
CA VAL A 12 4.98 -0.14 4.32
C VAL A 12 5.23 1.22 3.67
N LEU A 13 5.42 1.26 2.35
CA LEU A 13 5.61 2.49 1.58
C LEU A 13 4.49 2.66 0.54
N MET A 14 3.75 3.76 0.66
CA MET A 14 2.73 4.19 -0.31
C MET A 14 3.30 5.21 -1.29
N VAL A 15 4.14 4.75 -2.22
CA VAL A 15 4.78 5.63 -3.21
C VAL A 15 3.76 6.10 -4.23
N ARG A 16 3.56 7.43 -4.37
CA ARG A 16 2.69 8.03 -5.38
C ARG A 16 3.50 8.86 -6.37
N GLU A 17 3.73 8.29 -7.55
CA GLU A 17 4.37 8.97 -8.69
C GLU A 17 3.94 8.28 -10.00
N THR A 18 3.84 9.04 -11.09
CA THR A 18 3.63 8.50 -12.44
C THR A 18 4.01 9.53 -13.52
N PRO A 19 4.80 9.15 -14.55
CA PRO A 19 5.40 7.83 -14.77
C PRO A 19 6.59 7.57 -13.83
N LEU A 20 6.87 6.30 -13.58
CA LEU A 20 8.06 5.91 -12.83
C LEU A 20 9.26 5.82 -13.77
N HIS A 21 10.35 6.53 -13.45
CA HIS A 21 11.63 6.30 -14.10
C HIS A 21 12.40 5.15 -13.43
N THR A 22 13.42 4.61 -14.11
CA THR A 22 14.21 3.45 -13.64
C THR A 22 14.79 3.62 -12.23
N GLY A 23 15.20 4.82 -11.83
CA GLY A 23 15.66 5.10 -10.47
C GLY A 23 14.63 4.83 -9.36
N HIS A 24 13.35 5.18 -9.58
CA HIS A 24 12.26 4.86 -8.65
C HIS A 24 12.09 3.34 -8.53
N LEU A 25 12.05 2.65 -9.66
CA LEU A 25 11.88 1.20 -9.71
C LEU A 25 13.02 0.46 -9.00
N ARG A 26 14.28 0.85 -9.24
CA ARG A 26 15.45 0.27 -8.54
C ARG A 26 15.38 0.48 -7.04
N THR A 27 14.97 1.68 -6.61
CA THR A 27 14.85 1.99 -5.18
C THR A 27 13.74 1.18 -4.52
N MET A 28 12.58 1.07 -5.16
CA MET A 28 11.46 0.26 -4.68
C MET A 28 11.79 -1.23 -4.67
N LEU A 29 12.50 -1.73 -5.69
CA LEU A 29 12.99 -3.11 -5.72
C LEU A 29 13.92 -3.40 -4.54
N ASN A 30 14.94 -2.58 -4.33
CA ASN A 30 15.88 -2.75 -3.22
C ASN A 30 15.16 -2.76 -1.87
N LEU A 31 14.18 -1.85 -1.66
CA LEU A 31 13.38 -1.82 -0.44
C LEU A 31 12.53 -3.08 -0.27
N SER A 32 11.95 -3.58 -1.36
CA SER A 32 11.19 -4.83 -1.35
C SER A 32 12.07 -6.04 -1.01
N GLU A 33 13.29 -6.11 -1.54
CA GLU A 33 14.27 -7.15 -1.23
C GLU A 33 14.74 -7.10 0.23
N MET A 34 14.79 -5.90 0.83
CA MET A 34 15.09 -5.70 2.26
C MET A 34 13.91 -6.04 3.19
N GLY A 35 12.75 -6.42 2.65
CA GLY A 35 11.57 -6.81 3.42
C GLY A 35 10.58 -5.67 3.71
N ALA A 36 10.74 -4.50 3.11
CA ALA A 36 9.69 -3.48 3.10
C ALA A 36 8.55 -3.89 2.16
N VAL A 37 7.32 -3.48 2.46
CA VAL A 37 6.17 -3.66 1.57
C VAL A 37 6.03 -2.40 0.71
N VAL A 38 6.19 -2.53 -0.60
CA VAL A 38 5.92 -1.45 -1.56
C VAL A 38 4.47 -1.57 -1.99
N ALA A 39 3.62 -0.65 -1.52
CA ALA A 39 2.18 -0.66 -1.71
C ALA A 39 1.69 0.70 -2.23
N PRO A 40 1.99 1.04 -3.52
CA PRO A 40 1.54 2.30 -4.09
C PRO A 40 0.01 2.40 -4.05
N PRO A 41 -0.55 3.60 -3.85
CA PRO A 41 -2.00 3.80 -3.89
C PRO A 41 -2.49 3.64 -5.34
N VAL A 42 -2.90 2.43 -5.68
CA VAL A 42 -3.54 2.07 -6.95
C VAL A 42 -4.98 1.66 -6.62
N PRO A 43 -5.93 2.61 -6.58
CA PRO A 43 -7.28 2.33 -6.13
C PRO A 43 -7.96 1.28 -7.00
N ALA A 44 -8.61 0.33 -6.35
CA ALA A 44 -9.31 -0.73 -7.03
C ALA A 44 -10.76 -0.33 -7.30
N PHE A 45 -11.20 -0.49 -8.55
CA PHE A 45 -12.55 -0.12 -8.97
C PHE A 45 -13.56 -1.26 -8.86
N TYR A 46 -13.14 -2.47 -8.49
CA TYR A 46 -14.04 -3.61 -8.32
C TYR A 46 -15.07 -3.41 -7.21
N ALA A 47 -14.74 -2.60 -6.21
CA ALA A 47 -15.63 -2.24 -5.12
C ALA A 47 -16.75 -1.28 -5.55
N ARG A 48 -16.73 -0.83 -6.82
CA ARG A 48 -17.63 0.18 -7.41
C ARG A 48 -17.81 1.38 -6.45
N PRO A 49 -16.73 2.11 -6.14
CA PRO A 49 -16.80 3.26 -5.25
C PRO A 49 -17.81 4.28 -5.79
N ASP A 50 -18.65 4.81 -4.91
CA ASP A 50 -19.70 5.79 -5.23
C ASP A 50 -19.22 7.24 -5.04
N SER A 51 -18.04 7.40 -4.44
CA SER A 51 -17.47 8.67 -4.02
C SER A 51 -15.94 8.59 -3.97
N LEU A 52 -15.28 9.76 -4.01
CA LEU A 52 -13.84 9.83 -3.80
C LEU A 52 -13.45 9.32 -2.40
N ASP A 53 -14.26 9.64 -1.39
CA ASP A 53 -14.03 9.19 -0.01
C ASP A 53 -14.06 7.66 0.09
N SER A 54 -15.04 6.99 -0.52
CA SER A 54 -15.08 5.52 -0.55
C SER A 54 -13.83 4.90 -1.21
N MET A 55 -13.25 5.57 -2.21
CA MET A 55 -12.02 5.13 -2.88
C MET A 55 -10.78 5.31 -1.98
N ILE A 56 -10.73 6.42 -1.24
CA ILE A 56 -9.68 6.69 -0.25
C ILE A 56 -9.78 5.69 0.89
N ASP A 57 -10.96 5.50 1.47
CA ASP A 57 -11.23 4.59 2.59
C ASP A 57 -10.84 3.15 2.24
N HIS A 58 -11.22 2.68 1.05
CA HIS A 58 -10.82 1.36 0.59
C HIS A 58 -9.29 1.23 0.47
N THR A 59 -8.62 2.26 -0.07
CA THR A 59 -7.16 2.26 -0.21
C THR A 59 -6.46 2.28 1.14
N VAL A 60 -6.92 3.10 2.10
CA VAL A 60 -6.38 3.18 3.46
C VAL A 60 -6.66 1.89 4.23
N GLY A 61 -7.86 1.33 4.12
CA GLY A 61 -8.22 0.06 4.74
C GLY A 61 -7.28 -1.06 4.31
N ARG A 62 -6.93 -1.15 3.02
CA ARG A 62 -5.93 -2.11 2.51
C ARG A 62 -4.54 -1.92 3.11
N MET A 63 -4.17 -0.71 3.50
CA MET A 63 -2.89 -0.45 4.18
C MET A 63 -2.94 -0.85 5.64
N LEU A 64 -4.07 -0.60 6.31
CA LEU A 64 -4.30 -1.00 7.69
C LEU A 64 -4.36 -2.53 7.83
N ASP A 65 -4.92 -3.23 6.84
CA ASP A 65 -4.87 -4.70 6.74
C ASP A 65 -3.43 -5.22 6.78
N LEU A 66 -2.46 -4.53 6.16
CA LEU A 66 -1.05 -4.93 6.20
C LEU A 66 -0.47 -4.85 7.62
N PHE A 67 -1.06 -4.07 8.52
CA PHE A 67 -0.69 -4.02 9.94
C PHE A 67 -1.57 -4.92 10.81
N GLY A 68 -2.49 -5.70 10.23
CA GLY A 68 -3.43 -6.54 10.96
C GLY A 68 -4.55 -5.76 11.65
N LEU A 69 -4.85 -4.54 11.16
CA LEU A 69 -5.90 -3.68 11.69
C LEU A 69 -7.13 -3.77 10.79
N ASP A 70 -8.10 -4.58 11.18
CA ASP A 70 -9.38 -4.67 10.47
C ASP A 70 -10.25 -3.46 10.79
N THR A 71 -10.66 -2.75 9.74
CA THR A 71 -11.47 -1.52 9.84
C THR A 71 -12.88 -1.69 9.30
N GLY A 72 -13.21 -2.82 8.65
CA GLY A 72 -14.46 -2.99 7.93
C GLY A 72 -14.65 -2.06 6.71
N LEU A 73 -13.63 -1.26 6.34
CA LEU A 73 -13.69 -0.30 5.23
C LEU A 73 -13.44 -0.94 3.84
N VAL A 74 -12.91 -2.16 3.82
CA VAL A 74 -12.51 -2.85 2.59
C VAL A 74 -13.59 -3.85 2.18
N LYS A 75 -14.31 -3.58 1.08
CA LYS A 75 -15.09 -4.60 0.39
C LYS A 75 -14.14 -5.57 -0.29
N ARG A 76 -14.05 -6.82 0.16
CA ARG A 76 -13.13 -7.79 -0.43
C ARG A 76 -13.69 -8.37 -1.72
N TRP A 77 -12.81 -8.77 -2.62
CA TRP A 77 -13.22 -9.41 -3.86
C TRP A 77 -13.94 -10.74 -3.56
N GLY A 78 -15.21 -10.85 -3.97
CA GLY A 78 -16.02 -12.07 -3.81
C GLY A 78 -16.87 -12.13 -2.54
N GLU A 79 -16.77 -11.11 -1.67
CA GLU A 79 -17.78 -10.81 -0.63
C GLU A 79 -18.88 -9.91 -1.21
#